data_AF-A0A5K1CJK2-F1
#
_entry.id   AF-A0A5K1CJK2-F1
#
_cell.length_a   1.000
_cell.length_b   1.000
_cell.length_c   1.000
_cell.angle_alpha   90.00
_cell.angle_beta   90.00
_cell.angle_gamma   90.00
#
_symmetry.space_group_name_H-M   'P 1'
#
loop_
_entity.id
_entity.type
_entity.pdbx_description
1 polymer ?
#
loop_
_entity_poly.entity_id
_entity_poly.type
_entity_poly.pdbx_seq_one_letter_code
_entity_poly.pdbx_strand_id
1 'polypeptide(L)'
;RFVPSEFGMDPAHMASVVLPNFRKTIEDKMVVRKAIVDAGIPHTYVSANCSAGYFVGSLCQGKALVPPRDRVYLHGDGGIK
;
A
#
# COMPACT_ATOMS: atom_id res chain seq x y z
N ARG A 1 -3.68 -18.66 -13.56
CA ARG A 1 -3.98 -17.98 -12.28
C ARG A 1 -3.62 -16.51 -12.44
N PHE A 2 -4.56 -15.59 -12.22
CA PHE A 2 -4.40 -14.15 -12.40
C PHE A 2 -3.90 -13.47 -11.12
N VAL A 3 -3.00 -12.50 -11.23
CA VAL A 3 -2.48 -11.71 -10.10
C VAL A 3 -2.65 -10.23 -10.45
N PRO A 4 -3.69 -9.55 -9.94
CA PRO A 4 -3.89 -8.13 -10.21
C PRO A 4 -2.87 -7.27 -9.46
N SER A 5 -2.78 -5.99 -9.86
CA SER A 5 -1.86 -5.00 -9.28
C SER A 5 -2.23 -4.59 -7.85
N GLU A 6 -2.01 -5.49 -6.90
CA GLU A 6 -2.29 -5.31 -5.47
C GLU A 6 -1.06 -4.75 -4.73
N PHE A 7 0.02 -5.53 -4.65
CA PHE A 7 1.40 -5.17 -4.25
C PHE A 7 1.61 -4.04 -3.22
N GLY A 8 0.71 -3.92 -2.25
CA GLY A 8 0.72 -2.89 -1.21
C GLY A 8 -0.01 -3.39 0.02
N MET A 9 -0.77 -2.50 0.67
CA MET A 9 -1.69 -2.88 1.74
C MET A 9 -2.96 -3.53 1.17
N ASP A 10 -3.58 -4.42 1.93
CA ASP A 10 -4.83 -5.06 1.52
C ASP A 10 -6.01 -4.07 1.53
N PRO A 11 -6.57 -3.67 0.38
CA PRO A 11 -7.71 -2.74 0.30
C PRO A 11 -8.94 -3.21 1.09
N ALA A 12 -9.14 -4.53 1.28
CA ALA A 12 -10.28 -5.05 2.03
C ALA A 12 -10.25 -4.68 3.52
N HIS A 13 -9.07 -4.39 4.07
CA HIS A 13 -8.88 -4.02 5.47
C HIS A 13 -8.62 -2.51 5.68
N MET A 14 -8.59 -1.72 4.60
CA MET A 14 -8.13 -0.32 4.64
C MET A 14 -9.27 0.71 4.55
N ALA A 15 -10.50 0.30 4.29
CA ALA A 15 -11.61 1.22 3.94
C ALA A 15 -11.95 2.26 5.03
N SER A 16 -11.71 1.96 6.31
CA SER A 16 -12.00 2.84 7.45
C SER A 16 -10.79 3.64 7.97
N VAL A 17 -9.58 3.32 7.52
CA VAL A 17 -8.33 3.84 8.10
C VAL A 17 -7.48 4.66 7.13
N VAL A 18 -7.88 4.71 5.86
CA VAL A 18 -7.12 5.42 4.83
C VAL A 18 -7.44 6.91 4.83
N LEU A 19 -6.42 7.75 4.70
CA LEU A 19 -6.59 9.20 4.57
C LEU A 19 -7.47 9.52 3.35
N PRO A 20 -8.26 10.61 3.38
CA PRO A 20 -9.19 10.96 2.29
C PRO A 20 -8.56 10.92 0.89
N ASN A 21 -7.31 11.40 0.78
CA ASN A 21 -6.58 11.48 -0.50
C ASN A 21 -6.18 10.11 -1.08
N PHE A 22 -6.13 9.05 -0.25
CA PHE A 22 -5.80 7.69 -0.69
C PHE A 22 -7.02 6.79 -0.86
N ARG A 23 -8.22 7.27 -0.49
CA ARG A 23 -9.47 6.50 -0.53
C ARG A 23 -9.79 5.98 -1.91
N LYS A 24 -9.64 6.82 -2.94
CA LYS A 24 -9.92 6.44 -4.32
C LYS A 24 -9.10 5.23 -4.77
N THR A 25 -7.81 5.15 -4.37
CA THR A 25 -6.94 4.02 -4.74
C THR A 25 -7.42 2.71 -4.14
N ILE A 26 -7.95 2.74 -2.91
CA ILE A 26 -8.54 1.58 -2.25
C ILE A 26 -9.82 1.14 -2.97
N GLU A 27 -10.69 2.09 -3.30
CA GLU A 27 -11.97 1.84 -3.99
C GLU A 27 -11.74 1.26 -5.40
N ASP A 28 -10.82 1.83 -6.17
CA ASP A 28 -10.49 1.38 -7.52
C ASP A 28 -10.01 -0.10 -7.52
N LYS A 29 -9.19 -0.50 -6.53
CA LYS A 29 -8.76 -1.89 -6.38
C LYS A 29 -9.92 -2.82 -6.03
N MET A 30 -10.84 -2.39 -5.16
CA MET A 30 -12.03 -3.19 -4.81
C MET A 30 -12.96 -3.41 -6.00
N VAL A 31 -13.10 -2.42 -6.90
CA VAL A 31 -13.84 -2.58 -8.17
C VAL A 31 -13.21 -3.68 -9.02
N VAL A 32 -11.88 -3.69 -9.15
CA VAL A 32 -11.15 -4.72 -9.90
C VAL A 32 -11.33 -6.09 -9.25
N ARG A 33 -11.18 -6.21 -7.91
CA ARG A 33 -11.41 -7.47 -7.20
C ARG A 33 -12.81 -8.03 -7.43
N LYS A 34 -13.83 -7.16 -7.36
CA LYS A 34 -15.22 -7.56 -7.62
C LYS A 34 -15.37 -8.12 -9.04
N ALA A 35 -14.85 -7.43 -10.05
CA ALA A 35 -14.93 -7.86 -11.43
C ALA A 35 -14.25 -9.23 -11.66
N ILE A 36 -13.10 -9.48 -11.02
CA ILE A 36 -12.39 -10.77 -11.08
C ILE A 36 -13.25 -11.90 -10.50
N VAL A 37 -13.87 -11.67 -9.34
CA VAL A 37 -14.73 -12.65 -8.66
C VAL A 37 -15.99 -12.92 -9.48
N ASP A 38 -16.68 -11.87 -9.93
CA ASP A 38 -17.91 -11.98 -10.74
C ASP A 38 -17.66 -12.75 -12.04
N ALA A 39 -16.47 -12.60 -12.64
CA ALA A 39 -16.07 -13.32 -13.85
C ALA A 39 -15.58 -14.76 -13.59
N GLY A 40 -15.51 -15.22 -12.33
CA GLY A 40 -15.04 -16.56 -11.98
C GLY A 40 -13.57 -16.82 -12.28
N ILE A 41 -12.74 -15.77 -12.39
CA ILE A 41 -11.33 -15.90 -12.78
C ILE A 41 -10.52 -16.44 -11.59
N PRO A 42 -9.79 -17.57 -11.73
CA PRO A 42 -8.91 -18.06 -10.66
C PRO A 42 -7.76 -17.08 -10.40
N HIS A 43 -7.69 -16.51 -9.19
CA HIS A 43 -6.80 -15.39 -8.88
C HIS A 43 -6.05 -15.54 -7.55
N THR A 44 -5.10 -14.63 -7.31
CA THR A 44 -4.41 -14.46 -6.04
C THR A 44 -4.13 -12.97 -5.80
N TYR A 45 -4.58 -12.45 -4.67
CA TYR A 45 -4.25 -11.10 -4.23
C TYR A 45 -2.97 -11.15 -3.39
N VAL A 46 -1.99 -10.32 -3.74
CA VAL A 46 -0.70 -10.26 -3.03
C VAL A 46 -0.61 -8.94 -2.26
N SER A 47 -0.75 -9.00 -0.94
CA SER A 47 -0.47 -7.88 -0.04
C SER A 47 1.01 -7.86 0.30
N ALA A 48 1.79 -7.06 -0.45
CA ALA A 48 3.25 -7.00 -0.31
C ALA A 48 3.73 -5.91 0.67
N ASN A 49 2.80 -5.16 1.26
CA ASN A 49 3.07 -4.07 2.20
C ASN A 49 4.02 -3.00 1.61
N CYS A 50 4.99 -2.56 2.41
CA CYS A 50 5.89 -1.47 2.07
C CYS A 50 7.08 -1.95 1.25
N SER A 51 7.20 -1.47 0.01
CA SER A 51 8.36 -1.77 -0.84
C SER A 51 9.66 -1.21 -0.25
N ALA A 52 10.66 -2.06 -0.03
CA ALA A 52 11.90 -1.69 0.65
C ALA A 52 12.61 -0.48 0.03
N GLY A 53 12.73 -0.42 -1.30
CA GLY A 53 13.38 0.70 -2.00
C GLY A 53 12.70 2.05 -1.81
N TYR A 54 11.37 2.07 -1.58
CA TYR A 54 10.63 3.30 -1.34
C TYR A 54 10.59 3.68 0.15
N PHE A 55 10.27 2.72 1.02
CA PHE A 55 10.03 2.99 2.43
C PHE A 55 11.32 2.93 3.24
N VAL A 56 12.04 1.80 3.23
CA VAL A 56 13.32 1.66 3.95
C VAL A 56 14.40 2.52 3.30
N GLY A 57 14.45 2.56 1.97
CA GLY A 57 15.45 3.33 1.21
C GLY A 57 15.44 4.82 1.55
N SER A 58 14.27 5.40 1.84
CA SER A 58 14.14 6.80 2.23
C SER A 58 13.98 7.03 3.74
N LEU A 59 13.88 5.97 4.56
CA LEU A 59 13.37 6.03 5.93
C LEU A 59 11.99 6.72 6.02
N CYS A 60 11.10 6.41 5.07
CA CYS A 60 9.77 7.00 4.92
C CYS A 60 9.79 8.54 4.77
N GLN A 61 10.85 9.08 4.17
CA GLN A 61 10.99 10.52 3.91
C GLN A 61 10.65 10.83 2.45
N GLY A 62 9.62 11.63 2.21
CA GLY A 62 9.07 11.86 0.86
C GLY A 62 9.94 12.67 -0.11
N LYS A 63 11.19 13.02 0.23
CA LYS A 63 12.06 13.91 -0.58
C LYS A 63 13.14 13.19 -1.38
N ALA A 64 13.52 11.97 -1.01
CA ALA A 64 14.60 11.22 -1.65
C ALA A 64 14.37 9.71 -1.53
N LEU A 65 15.00 8.90 -2.38
CA LEU A 65 15.00 7.43 -2.29
C LEU A 65 16.22 6.87 -1.55
N VAL A 66 17.04 7.76 -0.99
CA VAL A 66 18.22 7.43 -0.19
C VAL A 66 18.01 7.98 1.23
N PRO A 67 18.59 7.35 2.26
CA PRO A 67 18.32 7.75 3.63
C PRO A 67 18.97 9.11 3.91
N PRO A 68 18.27 10.05 4.56
CA PRO A 68 18.86 11.32 4.96
C PRO A 68 19.98 11.07 6.00
N ARG A 69 21.01 11.93 5.97
CA ARG A 69 22.18 11.81 6.85
C ARG A 69 22.13 12.75 8.05
N ASP A 70 21.37 13.84 7.96
CA ASP A 70 21.41 14.91 8.97
C ASP A 70 20.21 14.89 9.93
N ARG A 71 19.00 14.65 9.39
CA ARG A 71 17.74 14.66 10.15
C ARG A 71 16.72 13.71 9.55
N VAL A 72 15.95 13.05 10.41
CA VAL A 72 14.76 12.26 10.07
C VAL A 72 13.52 12.85 10.75
N TYR A 73 12.36 12.71 10.11
CA TYR A 73 11.07 13.00 10.73
C TYR A 73 10.38 11.69 11.10
N LEU A 74 10.01 11.55 12.37
CA LEU A 74 9.20 10.44 12.85
C LEU A 74 7.71 10.80 12.67
N HIS A 75 6.97 9.88 12.06
CA HIS A 75 5.52 10.01 11.95
C HIS A 75 4.87 9.43 13.22
N GLY A 76 4.17 10.26 13.99
CA GLY A 76 3.67 9.88 15.31
C GLY A 76 4.81 9.73 16.33
N ASP A 77 4.72 8.71 17.19
CA ASP A 77 5.74 8.39 18.20
C ASP A 77 6.76 7.33 17.74
N GLY A 78 6.54 6.71 16.58
CA GLY A 78 7.38 5.63 16.06
C GLY A 78 7.24 4.29 16.79
N GLY A 79 6.21 4.12 17.63
CA GLY A 79 6.01 2.92 18.46
C GLY A 79 5.21 1.79 17.80
N ILE A 80 4.68 2.01 16.59
CA ILE A 80 3.86 1.03 15.87
C ILE A 80 4.74 -0.09 15.31
N LYS A 81 4.32 -1.35 15.52
CA LYS A 81 4.99 -2.58 15.08
C LYS A 81 4.13 -3.37 14.11
#